data_AF-A0A532TVT8-F1
#
_entry.id   AF-A0A532TVT8-F1
#
_cell.length_a   1.000
_cell.length_b   1.000
_cell.length_c   1.000
_cell.angle_alpha   90.00
_cell.angle_beta   90.00
_cell.angle_gamma   90.00
#
_symmetry.space_group_name_H-M   'P 1'
#
loop_
_entity.id
_entity.type
_entity.pdbx_description
1 polymer ?
#
loop_
_entity_poly.entity_id
_entity_poly.type
_entity_poly.pdbx_seq_one_letter_code
_entity_poly.pdbx_strand_id
1 'polypeptide(L)'
;MRENIKIVLIGILVFTGGLALGSFVMIGIKTQELQDVQNDADYWENRYNNLLGDYNDLLDDYNILFGDYQSILSVLEDPLTNPVLPTNSELYYWLEDDNTDTHKYTENWRSGDFSAMLMVRAKEMNWRMRISCMFWSYDGDVGWQDPAEPYGSYGHAFNVILCQDCDGDGNEDWLYVEPQTDRVWYVIIGAESFVHYDIWLTFTGGITGTVC
;
A
#
# COMPACT_ATOMS: atom_id res chain seq x y z
N MET A 1 -90.03 46.03 12.35
CA MET A 1 -88.87 45.88 13.27
C MET A 1 -88.27 44.46 13.28
N ARG A 2 -89.06 43.37 13.26
CA ARG A 2 -88.52 41.99 13.26
C ARG A 2 -87.76 41.56 12.00
N GLU A 3 -88.08 42.07 10.81
CA GLU A 3 -87.40 41.64 9.57
C GLU A 3 -86.01 42.24 9.40
N ASN A 4 -85.81 43.51 9.77
CA ASN A 4 -84.49 44.16 9.72
C ASN A 4 -83.48 43.49 10.67
N ILE A 5 -83.95 42.96 11.81
CA ILE A 5 -83.09 42.21 12.75
C ILE A 5 -82.61 40.89 12.14
N LYS A 6 -83.44 40.21 11.33
CA LYS A 6 -83.05 38.96 10.66
C LYS A 6 -82.00 39.19 9.58
N ILE A 7 -82.13 40.26 8.79
CA ILE A 7 -81.16 40.59 7.73
C ILE A 7 -79.81 40.97 8.34
N VAL A 8 -79.80 41.74 9.44
CA VAL A 8 -78.56 42.09 10.16
C VAL A 8 -77.90 40.85 10.78
N LEU A 9 -78.67 39.94 11.38
CA LEU A 9 -78.12 38.70 11.94
C LEU A 9 -77.52 37.78 10.88
N ILE A 10 -78.17 37.64 9.72
CA ILE A 10 -77.67 36.83 8.61
C ILE A 10 -76.41 37.46 8.02
N GLY A 11 -76.37 38.78 7.87
CA GLY A 11 -75.17 39.51 7.42
C GLY A 11 -73.98 39.32 8.35
N ILE A 12 -74.20 39.40 9.67
CA ILE A 12 -73.14 39.16 10.67
C ILE A 12 -72.65 37.71 10.59
N LEU A 13 -73.57 36.72 10.53
CA LEU A 13 -73.21 35.30 10.47
C LEU A 13 -72.38 34.95 9.23
N VAL A 14 -72.77 35.45 8.06
CA VAL A 14 -72.04 35.24 6.80
C VAL A 14 -70.67 35.92 6.84
N PHE A 15 -70.57 37.13 7.41
CA PHE A 15 -69.31 37.85 7.52
C PHE A 15 -68.34 37.20 8.53
N THR A 16 -68.84 36.78 9.70
CA THR A 16 -68.04 36.03 10.68
C THR A 16 -67.66 34.63 10.17
N GLY A 17 -68.53 33.96 9.42
CA GLY A 17 -68.24 32.67 8.79
C GLY A 17 -67.18 32.77 7.70
N GLY A 18 -67.23 33.81 6.86
CA GLY A 18 -66.23 34.07 5.82
C GLY A 18 -64.85 34.43 6.38
N LEU A 19 -64.81 35.26 7.44
CA LEU A 19 -63.55 35.60 8.13
C LEU A 19 -62.93 34.39 8.86
N ALA A 20 -63.75 33.55 9.49
CA ALA A 20 -63.29 32.33 10.12
C ALA A 20 -62.69 31.35 9.09
N LEU A 21 -63.40 31.09 7.97
CA LEU A 21 -62.92 30.22 6.90
C LEU A 21 -61.61 30.71 6.27
N GLY A 22 -61.50 32.01 5.97
CA GLY A 22 -60.26 32.59 5.45
C GLY A 22 -59.07 32.47 6.41
N SER A 23 -59.33 32.60 7.72
CA SER A 23 -58.32 32.44 8.77
C SER A 23 -57.84 30.98 8.87
N PHE A 24 -58.75 30.00 8.80
CA PHE A 24 -58.39 28.57 8.82
C PHE A 24 -57.58 28.15 7.59
N VAL A 25 -57.93 28.65 6.40
CA VAL A 25 -57.16 28.37 5.16
C VAL A 25 -55.74 28.93 5.24
N MET A 26 -55.58 30.18 5.71
CA MET A 26 -54.26 30.80 5.88
C MET A 26 -53.40 30.09 6.94
N ILE A 27 -54.01 29.64 8.04
CA ILE A 27 -53.32 28.83 9.05
C ILE A 27 -52.87 27.50 8.45
N GLY A 28 -53.72 26.84 7.67
CA GLY A 28 -53.38 25.60 6.95
C GLY A 28 -52.20 25.76 5.99
N ILE A 29 -52.22 26.80 5.15
CA ILE A 29 -51.12 27.11 4.22
C ILE A 29 -49.82 27.37 4.98
N LYS A 30 -49.84 28.22 6.02
CA LYS A 30 -48.65 28.49 6.84
C LYS A 30 -48.13 27.25 7.58
N THR A 31 -49.03 26.33 7.97
CA THR A 31 -48.63 25.08 8.63
C THR A 31 -47.91 24.17 7.64
N GLN A 32 -48.40 24.09 6.40
CA GLN A 32 -47.75 23.32 5.33
C GLN A 32 -46.37 23.90 4.96
N GLU A 33 -46.28 25.22 4.77
CA GLU A 33 -45.01 25.89 4.49
C GLU A 33 -43.97 25.66 5.60
N LEU A 34 -44.40 25.69 6.87
CA LEU A 34 -43.51 25.41 8.00
C LEU A 34 -43.02 23.96 7.98
N GLN A 35 -43.89 23.02 7.62
CA GLN A 35 -43.57 21.60 7.56
C GLN A 35 -42.62 21.30 6.39
N ASP A 36 -42.79 21.96 5.25
CA ASP A 36 -41.88 21.84 4.11
C ASP A 36 -40.48 22.36 4.46
N VAL A 37 -40.39 23.52 5.14
CA VAL A 37 -39.10 24.07 5.61
C VAL A 37 -38.43 23.15 6.65
N GLN A 38 -39.21 22.51 7.52
CA GLN A 38 -38.68 21.52 8.47
C GLN A 38 -38.11 20.29 7.76
N ASN A 39 -38.84 19.74 6.78
CA ASN A 39 -38.37 18.60 5.99
C ASN A 39 -37.08 18.93 5.21
N ASP A 40 -37.00 20.13 4.64
CA ASP A 40 -35.79 20.60 3.95
C ASP A 40 -34.62 20.76 4.92
N ALA A 41 -34.86 21.30 6.11
CA ALA A 41 -33.84 21.44 7.14
C ALA A 41 -33.28 20.06 7.57
N ASP A 42 -34.16 19.09 7.84
CA ASP A 42 -33.78 17.72 8.19
C ASP A 42 -33.02 17.04 7.04
N TYR A 43 -33.42 17.29 5.78
CA TYR A 43 -32.72 16.78 4.60
C TYR A 43 -31.28 17.32 4.52
N TRP A 44 -31.10 18.63 4.70
CA TRP A 44 -29.79 19.26 4.66
C TRP A 44 -28.90 18.86 5.84
N GLU A 45 -29.47 18.70 7.03
CA GLU A 45 -28.75 18.22 8.21
C GLU A 45 -28.21 16.80 7.98
N ASN A 46 -29.04 15.89 7.48
CA ASN A 46 -28.60 14.54 7.14
C ASN A 46 -27.50 14.53 6.07
N ARG A 47 -27.65 15.37 5.03
CA ARG A 47 -26.65 15.46 3.95
C ARG A 47 -25.32 16.03 4.45
N TYR A 48 -25.37 17.01 5.34
CA TYR A 48 -24.18 17.56 5.99
C TYR A 48 -23.47 16.50 6.85
N ASN A 49 -24.21 15.76 7.67
CA ASN A 49 -23.64 14.71 8.53
C ASN A 49 -23.00 13.58 7.71
N ASN A 50 -23.62 13.18 6.59
CA ASN A 50 -23.02 12.20 5.69
C ASN A 50 -21.71 12.71 5.06
N LEU A 51 -21.70 13.95 4.56
CA LEU A 51 -20.50 14.54 3.98
C LEU A 51 -19.37 14.71 5.00
N LEU A 52 -19.72 15.04 6.25
CA LEU A 52 -18.76 15.09 7.35
C LEU A 52 -18.18 13.71 7.64
N GLY A 53 -19.00 12.65 7.57
CA GLY A 53 -18.56 11.26 7.63
C GLY A 53 -17.55 10.93 6.53
N ASP A 54 -17.94 11.14 5.27
CA ASP A 54 -17.08 10.90 4.10
C ASP A 54 -15.75 11.67 4.19
N TYR A 55 -15.78 12.90 4.71
CA TYR A 55 -14.57 13.71 4.93
C TYR A 55 -13.66 13.11 6.00
N ASN A 56 -14.21 12.62 7.11
CA ASN A 56 -13.42 12.01 8.17
C ASN A 56 -12.78 10.70 7.69
N ASP A 57 -13.53 9.87 6.95
CA ASP A 57 -13.00 8.64 6.36
C ASP A 57 -11.84 8.94 5.39
N LEU A 58 -12.00 9.96 4.51
CA LEU A 58 -10.94 10.38 3.61
C LEU A 58 -9.71 10.95 4.35
N LEU A 59 -9.92 11.66 5.45
CA LEU A 59 -8.84 12.19 6.27
C LEU A 59 -8.05 11.06 6.94
N ASP A 60 -8.73 10.02 7.41
CA ASP A 60 -8.11 8.83 7.99
C ASP A 60 -7.28 8.08 6.93
N ASP A 61 -7.85 7.83 5.75
CA ASP A 61 -7.14 7.22 4.62
C ASP A 61 -5.89 8.03 4.22
N TYR A 62 -6.01 9.36 4.18
CA TYR A 62 -4.87 10.25 3.89
C TYR A 62 -3.77 10.13 4.95
N ASN A 63 -4.14 10.10 6.23
CA ASN A 63 -3.17 10.00 7.32
C ASN A 63 -2.43 8.66 7.30
N ILE A 64 -3.12 7.56 6.95
CA ILE A 64 -2.49 6.24 6.76
C ILE A 64 -1.47 6.31 5.62
N LEU A 65 -1.90 6.76 4.44
CA LEU A 65 -1.04 6.84 3.26
C LEU A 65 0.18 7.75 3.49
N PHE A 66 -0.03 8.88 4.17
CA PHE A 66 1.06 9.79 4.50
C PHE A 66 2.04 9.16 5.50
N GLY A 67 1.54 8.39 6.47
CA GLY A 67 2.36 7.60 7.38
C GLY A 67 3.21 6.57 6.66
N ASP A 68 2.60 5.78 5.77
CA ASP A 68 3.30 4.78 4.96
C ASP A 68 4.39 5.42 4.09
N TYR A 69 4.09 6.57 3.48
CA TYR A 69 5.05 7.34 2.70
C TYR A 69 6.27 7.77 3.54
N GLN A 70 6.05 8.29 4.76
CA GLN A 70 7.14 8.68 5.64
C GLN A 70 7.98 7.46 6.08
N SER A 71 7.34 6.30 6.29
CA SER A 71 8.03 5.05 6.59
C SER A 71 8.98 4.66 5.46
N ILE A 72 8.48 4.58 4.23
CA ILE A 72 9.29 4.27 3.04
C ILE A 72 10.43 5.28 2.87
N LEU A 73 10.16 6.57 3.07
CA LEU A 73 11.19 7.61 2.96
C LEU A 73 12.32 7.40 3.97
N SER A 74 11.99 7.11 5.23
CA SER A 74 13.01 6.80 6.26
C SER A 74 13.81 5.54 5.90
N VAL A 75 13.15 4.53 5.32
CA VAL A 75 13.77 3.30 4.82
C VAL A 75 14.69 3.57 3.62
N LEU A 76 14.55 4.67 2.89
CA LEU A 76 15.45 5.01 1.80
C LEU A 76 16.60 5.93 2.23
N GLU A 77 16.34 6.88 3.11
CA GLU A 77 17.29 7.95 3.45
C GLU A 77 18.19 7.62 4.65
N ASP A 78 17.66 6.97 5.68
CA ASP A 78 18.40 6.79 6.94
C ASP A 78 19.25 5.51 6.94
N PRO A 79 20.48 5.50 7.46
CA PRO A 79 21.25 4.26 7.60
C PRO A 79 20.58 3.30 8.59
N LEU A 80 20.60 2.00 8.29
CA LEU A 80 20.06 0.99 9.21
C LEU A 80 20.92 0.88 10.47
N THR A 81 20.39 1.32 11.61
CA THR A 81 21.07 1.30 12.91
C THR A 81 20.63 0.09 13.74
N ASN A 82 21.59 -0.62 14.35
CA ASN A 82 21.35 -1.82 15.18
C ASN A 82 20.46 -2.88 14.49
N PRO A 83 20.90 -3.45 13.36
CA PRO A 83 20.11 -4.43 12.63
C PRO A 83 19.85 -5.68 13.47
N VAL A 84 18.65 -6.24 13.32
CA VAL A 84 18.30 -7.56 13.85
C VAL A 84 18.71 -8.61 12.85
N LEU A 85 19.31 -9.70 13.33
CA LEU A 85 19.62 -10.87 12.51
C LEU A 85 18.41 -11.81 12.54
N PRO A 86 17.77 -12.09 11.38
CA PRO A 86 16.71 -13.08 11.33
C PRO A 86 17.25 -14.50 11.53
N THR A 87 16.41 -15.38 12.04
CA THR A 87 16.57 -16.83 11.91
C THR A 87 16.30 -17.27 10.47
N ASN A 88 16.76 -18.47 10.11
CA ASN A 88 16.46 -19.07 8.82
C ASN A 88 14.94 -19.18 8.57
N SER A 89 14.19 -19.63 9.59
CA SER A 89 12.73 -19.77 9.48
C SER A 89 12.02 -18.44 9.28
N GLU A 90 12.45 -17.37 9.97
CA GLU A 90 11.89 -16.02 9.77
C GLU A 90 12.13 -15.53 8.34
N LEU A 91 13.33 -15.76 7.78
CA LEU A 91 13.62 -15.41 6.39
C LEU A 91 12.71 -16.15 5.42
N TYR A 92 12.57 -17.49 5.55
CA TYR A 92 11.72 -18.27 4.67
C TYR A 92 10.25 -17.86 4.74
N TYR A 93 9.71 -17.65 5.95
CA TYR A 93 8.32 -17.21 6.10
C TYR A 93 8.09 -15.81 5.54
N TRP A 94 9.07 -14.92 5.69
CA TRP A 94 8.99 -13.58 5.13
C TRP A 94 9.00 -13.60 3.60
N LEU A 95 9.83 -14.44 2.98
CA LEU A 95 9.84 -14.61 1.52
C LEU A 95 8.54 -15.23 1.00
N GLU A 96 7.98 -16.24 1.67
CA GLU A 96 6.69 -16.85 1.27
C GLU A 96 5.51 -15.87 1.27
N ASP A 97 5.58 -14.82 2.11
CA ASP A 97 4.57 -13.76 2.16
C ASP A 97 4.86 -12.62 1.17
N ASP A 98 6.10 -12.53 0.69
CA ASP A 98 6.50 -11.49 -0.23
C ASP A 98 5.96 -11.82 -1.64
N ASN A 99 5.26 -10.85 -2.25
CA ASN A 99 4.66 -11.09 -3.57
C ASN A 99 5.66 -10.94 -4.75
N THR A 100 6.98 -11.03 -4.53
CA THR A 100 7.95 -10.82 -5.61
C THR A 100 7.98 -12.00 -6.60
N ASP A 101 7.76 -13.23 -6.13
CA ASP A 101 7.67 -14.44 -6.95
C ASP A 101 6.47 -14.48 -7.91
N THR A 102 5.40 -13.73 -7.60
CA THR A 102 4.20 -13.65 -8.43
C THR A 102 4.41 -12.93 -9.77
N HIS A 103 5.54 -12.23 -9.92
CA HIS A 103 5.89 -11.46 -11.10
C HIS A 103 7.06 -12.11 -11.86
N LYS A 104 6.94 -12.19 -13.18
CA LYS A 104 8.02 -12.71 -14.04
C LYS A 104 9.00 -11.60 -14.41
N TYR A 105 10.26 -11.99 -14.63
CA TYR A 105 11.19 -11.10 -15.31
C TYR A 105 10.65 -10.68 -16.69
N THR A 106 10.69 -9.38 -16.94
CA THR A 106 10.36 -8.76 -18.23
C THR A 106 11.43 -7.75 -18.59
N GLU A 107 11.35 -7.14 -19.77
CA GLU A 107 12.26 -6.05 -20.12
C GLU A 107 12.25 -4.90 -19.09
N ASN A 108 11.08 -4.63 -18.50
CA ASN A 108 10.87 -3.56 -17.52
C ASN A 108 11.05 -4.01 -16.07
N TRP A 109 11.25 -5.30 -15.82
CA TRP A 109 11.34 -5.90 -14.49
C TRP A 109 12.45 -6.95 -14.48
N ARG A 110 13.63 -6.56 -14.00
CA ARG A 110 14.83 -7.39 -13.99
C ARG A 110 15.24 -7.72 -12.56
N SER A 111 16.19 -8.63 -12.41
CA SER A 111 16.66 -9.09 -11.09
C SER A 111 17.16 -7.95 -10.19
N GLY A 112 17.66 -6.85 -10.76
CA GLY A 112 18.01 -5.65 -9.99
C GLY A 112 16.82 -4.95 -9.34
N ASP A 113 15.67 -4.85 -10.04
CA ASP A 113 14.46 -4.20 -9.52
C ASP A 113 13.88 -5.00 -8.34
N PHE A 114 13.77 -6.32 -8.52
CA PHE A 114 13.31 -7.22 -7.46
C PHE A 114 14.29 -7.23 -6.28
N SER A 115 15.60 -7.24 -6.53
CA SER A 115 16.60 -7.18 -5.46
C SER A 115 16.50 -5.90 -4.63
N ALA A 116 16.21 -4.76 -5.28
CA ALA A 116 15.99 -3.49 -4.60
C ALA A 116 14.71 -3.52 -3.76
N MET A 117 13.62 -4.09 -4.28
CA MET A 117 12.39 -4.27 -3.52
C MET A 117 12.59 -5.12 -2.26
N LEU A 118 13.24 -6.27 -2.37
CA LEU A 118 13.53 -7.13 -1.22
C LEU A 118 14.41 -6.41 -0.20
N MET A 119 15.42 -5.67 -0.64
CA MET A 119 16.29 -4.90 0.27
C MET A 119 15.49 -3.84 1.05
N VAL A 120 14.58 -3.11 0.39
CA VAL A 120 13.72 -2.11 1.03
C VAL A 120 12.80 -2.76 2.06
N ARG A 121 12.12 -3.85 1.69
CA ARG A 121 11.23 -4.58 2.60
C ARG A 121 11.98 -5.21 3.78
N ALA A 122 13.16 -5.78 3.55
CA ALA A 122 13.99 -6.31 4.64
C ALA A 122 14.37 -5.21 5.64
N LYS A 123 14.58 -3.99 5.16
CA LYS A 123 14.90 -2.84 6.01
C LYS A 123 13.70 -2.39 6.87
N GLU A 124 12.46 -2.57 6.40
CA GLU A 124 11.24 -2.40 7.23
C GLU A 124 11.23 -3.37 8.42
N MET A 125 11.82 -4.57 8.27
CA MET A 125 12.01 -5.55 9.33
C MET A 125 13.22 -5.26 10.24
N ASN A 126 13.89 -4.13 10.04
CA ASN A 126 15.19 -3.82 10.63
C ASN A 126 16.28 -4.88 10.32
N TRP A 127 16.18 -5.56 9.18
CA TRP A 127 17.16 -6.55 8.72
C TRP A 127 18.15 -5.93 7.75
N ARG A 128 19.41 -6.37 7.85
CA ARG A 128 20.47 -5.93 6.94
C ARG A 128 20.57 -6.87 5.75
N MET A 129 19.78 -6.59 4.72
CA MET A 129 19.91 -7.21 3.41
C MET A 129 20.77 -6.35 2.47
N ARG A 130 21.55 -7.00 1.62
CA ARG A 130 22.42 -6.39 0.61
C ARG A 130 22.03 -6.88 -0.78
N ILE A 131 22.44 -6.11 -1.79
CA ILE A 131 22.34 -6.53 -3.18
C ILE A 131 23.74 -6.93 -3.64
N SER A 132 23.84 -8.11 -4.22
CA SER A 132 25.05 -8.61 -4.86
C SER A 132 24.78 -8.76 -6.34
N CYS A 133 25.74 -8.33 -7.16
CA CYS A 133 25.63 -8.40 -8.61
C CYS A 133 26.76 -9.28 -9.15
N MET A 134 26.41 -10.24 -10.00
CA MET A 134 27.34 -11.07 -10.74
C MET A 134 27.28 -10.70 -12.22
N PHE A 135 28.45 -10.49 -12.81
CA PHE A 135 28.59 -10.25 -14.24
C PHE A 135 29.47 -11.34 -14.84
N TRP A 136 29.05 -11.93 -15.95
CA TRP A 136 29.82 -12.95 -16.66
C TRP A 136 29.67 -12.80 -18.16
N SER A 137 30.66 -13.23 -18.91
CA SER A 137 30.57 -13.37 -20.36
C SER A 137 30.63 -14.85 -20.71
N TYR A 138 29.71 -15.30 -21.54
CA TYR A 138 29.72 -16.66 -22.06
C TYR A 138 30.15 -16.61 -23.54
N ASP A 139 31.39 -17.03 -23.78
CA ASP A 139 31.97 -17.15 -25.12
C ASP A 139 31.81 -18.58 -25.69
N GLY A 140 30.87 -19.34 -25.12
CA GLY A 140 30.51 -20.72 -25.46
C GLY A 140 31.58 -21.77 -25.17
N ASP A 141 31.14 -23.01 -24.99
CA ASP A 141 32.03 -24.16 -24.95
C ASP A 141 32.40 -24.63 -26.36
N VAL A 142 33.68 -24.99 -26.57
CA VAL A 142 34.13 -25.55 -27.86
C VAL A 142 33.38 -26.85 -28.13
N GLY A 143 32.38 -26.81 -29.02
CA GLY A 143 31.59 -27.97 -29.43
C GLY A 143 30.18 -28.05 -28.85
N TRP A 144 29.76 -27.09 -28.01
CA TRP A 144 28.38 -27.00 -27.52
C TRP A 144 27.81 -25.61 -27.87
N GLN A 145 26.91 -25.58 -28.84
CA GLN A 145 26.13 -24.40 -29.22
C GLN A 145 24.67 -24.73 -28.96
N ASP A 146 24.17 -24.42 -27.77
CA ASP A 146 22.72 -24.32 -27.59
C ASP A 146 22.29 -22.94 -28.11
N PRO A 147 21.52 -22.88 -29.21
CA PRO A 147 21.01 -21.61 -29.74
C PRO A 147 20.06 -20.87 -28.79
N ALA A 148 19.63 -21.48 -27.68
CA ALA A 148 18.86 -20.82 -26.62
C ALA A 148 19.72 -20.02 -25.62
N GLU A 149 21.04 -20.28 -25.55
CA GLU A 149 21.99 -19.56 -24.69
C GLU A 149 22.99 -18.77 -25.56
N PRO A 150 22.60 -17.57 -26.02
CA PRO A 150 23.43 -16.83 -26.95
C PRO A 150 24.78 -16.46 -26.34
N TYR A 151 25.81 -16.38 -27.17
CA TYR A 151 27.07 -15.74 -26.78
C TYR A 151 26.80 -14.32 -26.30
N GLY A 152 27.42 -13.90 -25.18
CA GLY A 152 27.24 -12.55 -24.71
C GLY A 152 27.63 -12.28 -23.27
N SER A 153 27.49 -11.02 -22.88
CA SER A 153 27.68 -10.54 -21.52
C SER A 153 26.34 -10.53 -20.78
N TYR A 154 26.38 -11.06 -19.57
CA TYR A 154 25.24 -11.24 -18.69
C TYR A 154 25.51 -10.58 -17.36
N GLY A 155 24.42 -10.17 -16.71
CA GLY A 155 24.43 -9.63 -15.36
C GLY A 155 23.22 -10.15 -14.60
N HIS A 156 23.41 -10.48 -13.34
CA HIS A 156 22.33 -10.91 -12.45
C HIS A 156 22.53 -10.30 -11.06
N ALA A 157 21.45 -9.80 -10.48
CA ALA A 157 21.43 -9.32 -9.11
C ALA A 157 20.67 -10.31 -8.22
N PHE A 158 21.16 -10.52 -7.02
CA PHE A 158 20.52 -11.33 -5.97
C PHE A 158 20.76 -10.68 -4.62
N ASN A 159 20.02 -11.11 -3.60
CA ASN A 159 20.17 -10.57 -2.26
C ASN A 159 21.06 -11.43 -1.39
N VAL A 160 21.71 -10.78 -0.42
CA VAL A 160 22.54 -11.44 0.60
C VAL A 160 22.15 -10.91 1.97
N ILE A 161 21.95 -11.81 2.93
CA ILE A 161 21.56 -11.49 4.29
C ILE A 161 22.34 -12.35 5.29
N LEU A 162 22.73 -11.74 6.41
CA LEU A 162 23.33 -12.45 7.53
C LEU A 162 22.20 -12.91 8.47
N CYS A 163 22.10 -14.21 8.70
CA CYS A 163 21.14 -14.83 9.58
C CYS A 163 21.83 -15.35 10.86
N GLN A 164 21.03 -15.66 11.87
CA GLN A 164 21.49 -16.44 13.01
C GLN A 164 21.94 -17.83 12.56
N ASP A 165 22.79 -18.48 13.37
CA ASP A 165 23.28 -19.85 13.19
C ASP A 165 22.24 -20.81 12.60
N CYS A 166 22.45 -21.16 11.32
CA CYS A 166 21.57 -22.01 10.51
C CYS A 166 22.06 -23.45 10.44
N ASP A 167 23.36 -23.70 10.63
CA ASP A 167 23.97 -25.04 10.53
C ASP A 167 24.30 -25.68 11.91
N GLY A 168 24.14 -24.92 12.98
CA GLY A 168 24.35 -25.34 14.37
C GLY A 168 25.80 -25.25 14.84
N ASP A 169 26.68 -24.55 14.12
CA ASP A 169 28.10 -24.40 14.45
C ASP A 169 28.39 -23.29 15.49
N GLY A 170 27.36 -22.53 15.86
CA GLY A 170 27.41 -21.43 16.82
C GLY A 170 27.79 -20.07 16.22
N ASN A 171 27.91 -19.95 14.89
CA ASN A 171 28.27 -18.72 14.18
C ASN A 171 27.12 -18.20 13.32
N GLU A 172 27.15 -16.94 12.93
CA GLU A 172 26.16 -16.37 12.00
C GLU A 172 26.42 -16.80 10.56
N ASP A 173 25.35 -17.02 9.79
CA ASP A 173 25.40 -17.58 8.44
C ASP A 173 24.97 -16.59 7.36
N TRP A 174 25.70 -16.60 6.24
CA TRP A 174 25.35 -15.81 5.06
C TRP A 174 24.44 -16.60 4.13
N LEU A 175 23.22 -16.09 3.94
CA LEU A 175 22.22 -16.65 3.04
C LEU A 175 22.07 -15.76 1.82
N TYR A 176 21.87 -16.41 0.68
CA TYR A 176 21.71 -15.79 -0.63
C TYR A 176 20.28 -16.05 -1.11
N VAL A 177 19.62 -15.03 -1.64
CA VAL A 177 18.20 -15.08 -2.02
C VAL A 177 18.04 -14.69 -3.48
N GLU A 178 17.37 -15.55 -4.25
CA GLU A 178 16.98 -15.27 -5.64
C GLU A 178 15.69 -14.45 -5.61
N PRO A 179 15.73 -13.20 -6.07
CA PRO A 179 14.69 -12.22 -5.77
C PRO A 179 13.36 -12.43 -6.51
N GLN A 180 13.26 -13.43 -7.39
CA GLN A 180 12.05 -13.73 -8.16
C GLN A 180 11.53 -15.16 -7.95
N THR A 181 12.27 -15.98 -7.21
CA THR A 181 11.85 -17.37 -6.97
C THR A 181 11.88 -17.74 -5.49
N ASP A 182 12.28 -16.80 -4.64
CA ASP A 182 12.45 -16.95 -3.19
C ASP A 182 13.33 -18.13 -2.79
N ARG A 183 14.14 -18.59 -3.75
CA ARG A 183 15.11 -19.65 -3.51
C ARG A 183 16.22 -19.08 -2.66
N VAL A 184 16.48 -19.77 -1.58
CA VAL A 184 17.58 -19.46 -0.68
C VAL A 184 18.68 -20.50 -0.85
N TRP A 185 19.92 -20.05 -1.00
CA TRP A 185 21.11 -20.91 -0.99
C TRP A 185 22.18 -20.34 -0.08
N TYR A 186 23.19 -21.16 0.20
CA TYR A 186 24.35 -20.81 1.03
C TYR A 186 25.63 -21.25 0.30
N VAL A 187 26.72 -20.52 0.53
CA VAL A 187 28.05 -20.89 0.03
C VAL A 187 28.86 -21.37 1.22
N ILE A 188 29.00 -22.69 1.39
CA ILE A 188 29.87 -23.26 2.42
C ILE A 188 31.31 -23.22 1.90
N ILE A 189 32.14 -22.38 2.51
CA ILE A 189 33.59 -22.38 2.28
C ILE A 189 34.20 -23.44 3.20
N GLY A 190 34.58 -24.61 2.67
CA GLY A 190 35.47 -25.54 3.39
C GLY A 190 35.10 -27.02 3.47
N ALA A 191 34.05 -27.49 2.80
CA ALA A 191 33.84 -28.92 2.59
C ALA A 191 34.19 -29.28 1.13
N GLU A 192 35.06 -30.28 0.94
CA GLU A 192 35.71 -30.69 -0.33
C GLU A 192 34.78 -31.09 -1.51
N SER A 193 33.51 -30.71 -1.52
CA SER A 193 32.57 -31.20 -2.54
C SER A 193 31.36 -30.30 -2.82
N PHE A 194 31.49 -28.97 -2.80
CA PHE A 194 30.45 -28.08 -3.31
C PHE A 194 31.05 -26.92 -4.12
N VAL A 195 30.37 -26.57 -5.22
CA VAL A 195 30.86 -25.66 -6.28
C VAL A 195 31.12 -24.27 -5.70
N HIS A 196 32.37 -23.83 -5.80
CA HIS A 196 32.81 -22.48 -5.45
C HIS A 196 32.24 -21.48 -6.48
N TYR A 197 31.55 -20.45 -6.00
CA TYR A 197 31.42 -19.19 -6.72
C TYR A 197 32.18 -18.14 -5.92
N ASP A 198 33.28 -17.63 -6.46
CA ASP A 198 33.92 -16.44 -5.91
C ASP A 198 33.00 -15.23 -6.18
N ILE A 199 32.36 -14.72 -5.13
CA ILE A 199 31.54 -13.51 -5.20
C ILE A 199 32.47 -12.33 -4.94
N TRP A 200 32.97 -11.73 -6.02
CA TRP A 200 34.01 -10.69 -5.95
C TRP A 200 33.49 -9.33 -5.43
N LEU A 201 32.17 -9.09 -5.33
CA LEU A 201 31.59 -7.80 -4.95
C LEU A 201 30.24 -7.97 -4.22
N THR A 202 30.17 -7.55 -2.95
CA THR A 202 28.90 -7.35 -2.22
C THR A 202 28.65 -5.86 -2.03
N PHE A 203 27.52 -5.33 -2.53
CA PHE A 203 27.20 -3.91 -2.43
C PHE A 203 26.30 -3.67 -1.22
N THR A 204 26.78 -2.87 -0.26
CA THR A 204 25.97 -2.43 0.88
C THR A 204 25.42 -1.06 0.49
N GLY A 205 24.09 -0.94 0.37
CA GLY A 205 23.32 0.19 -0.15
C GLY A 205 24.03 1.55 -0.24
N GLY A 206 24.22 2.03 -1.47
CA GLY A 206 24.71 3.36 -1.82
C GLY A 206 24.95 3.44 -3.33
N ILE A 207 24.07 4.11 -4.07
CA ILE A 207 24.23 4.32 -5.52
C ILE A 207 25.44 5.24 -5.77
N THR A 208 26.39 4.83 -6.63
CA THR A 208 26.96 5.64 -7.75
C THR A 208 27.99 4.85 -8.60
N GLY A 209 27.73 4.73 -9.92
CA GLY A 209 28.71 5.00 -10.98
C GLY A 209 29.54 3.88 -11.67
N THR A 210 28.96 3.32 -12.74
CA THR A 210 29.47 3.03 -14.12
C THR A 210 30.88 2.51 -14.49
N VAL A 211 30.91 1.84 -15.67
CA VAL A 211 32.02 1.57 -16.65
C VAL A 211 32.75 0.23 -16.43
N CYS A 212 32.62 -0.76 -17.32
CA CYS A 212 33.03 -0.75 -18.73
C CYS A 212 31.99 -1.33 -19.70
#